data_AF-S8H0Q8-F1
#
_entry.id   AF-S8H0Q8-F1
#
_cell.length_a   1.000
_cell.length_b   1.000
_cell.length_c   1.000
_cell.angle_alpha   90.00
_cell.angle_beta   90.00
_cell.angle_gamma   90.00
#
_symmetry.space_group_name_H-M   'P 1'
#
loop_
_entity.id
_entity.type
_entity.pdbx_description
1 polymer ?
#
loop_
_entity_poly.entity_id
_entity_poly.type
_entity_poly.pdbx_seq_one_letter_code
_entity_poly.pdbx_strand_id
1 'polypeptide(L)'
;MEKAGFKDSYRESYPDPIEYPGFTFPANNMTVNVKKLVWAPEADERDRIDYIYFYPSKELNIENTFICGPKGTIIKGERIESITNDSIIPPVSVWPTDHNGIVATFTFK
;
A
#
# COMPACT_ATOMS: atom_id res chain seq x y z
N MET A 1 13.92 -5.88 10.28
CA MET A 1 14.40 -4.59 9.73
C MET A 1 14.57 -3.56 10.82
N GLU A 2 13.52 -3.22 11.59
CA GLU A 2 13.58 -2.21 12.66
C GLU A 2 14.67 -2.45 13.71
N LYS A 3 14.83 -3.69 14.21
CA LYS A 3 15.91 -4.05 15.15
C LYS A 3 17.32 -3.80 14.61
N ALA A 4 17.47 -3.72 13.28
CA ALA A 4 18.72 -3.41 12.60
C ALA A 4 18.83 -1.90 12.25
N GLY A 5 17.93 -1.06 12.74
CA GLY A 5 17.95 0.40 12.55
C GLY A 5 17.24 0.91 11.30
N PHE A 6 16.65 0.03 10.47
CA PHE A 6 15.90 0.45 9.29
C PHE A 6 14.52 0.99 9.67
N LYS A 7 14.05 1.96 8.90
CA LYS A 7 12.72 2.57 9.00
C LYS A 7 11.88 2.25 7.78
N ASP A 8 10.58 2.09 8.00
CA ASP A 8 9.58 1.88 6.94
C ASP A 8 9.15 3.23 6.37
N SER A 9 9.37 3.44 5.07
CA SER A 9 9.08 4.71 4.41
C SER A 9 7.61 5.14 4.58
N TYR A 10 6.68 4.19 4.49
CA TYR A 10 5.25 4.47 4.61
C TYR A 10 4.87 4.85 6.03
N ARG A 11 5.37 4.09 7.01
CA ARG A 11 5.06 4.33 8.43
C ARG A 11 5.72 5.60 8.97
N GLU A 12 6.87 6.00 8.43
CA GLU A 12 7.49 7.29 8.76
C GLU A 12 6.68 8.48 8.23
N SER A 13 6.07 8.36 7.03
CA SER A 13 5.17 9.40 6.50
C SER A 13 3.79 9.38 7.16
N TYR A 14 3.28 8.20 7.53
CA TYR A 14 1.95 7.99 8.08
C TYR A 14 2.02 7.10 9.33
N PRO A 15 2.26 7.67 10.53
CA PRO A 15 2.50 6.89 11.75
C PRO A 15 1.29 6.10 12.24
N ASP A 16 0.07 6.59 12.07
CA ASP A 16 -1.17 5.95 12.56
C ASP A 16 -1.68 4.87 11.58
N PRO A 17 -1.70 3.58 11.97
CA PRO A 17 -2.13 2.49 11.08
C PRO A 17 -3.63 2.33 10.98
N ILE A 18 -4.40 2.99 11.85
CA ILE A 18 -5.86 2.99 11.81
C ILE A 18 -6.32 4.06 10.83
N GLU A 19 -5.72 5.26 10.89
CA GLU A 19 -6.05 6.35 9.98
C GLU A 19 -5.48 6.11 8.57
N TYR A 20 -4.26 5.57 8.49
CA TYR A 20 -3.54 5.29 7.25
C TYR A 20 -3.06 3.82 7.22
N PRO A 21 -3.96 2.88 6.89
CA PRO A 21 -3.64 1.47 6.89
C PRO A 21 -2.59 1.10 5.85
N GLY A 22 -2.58 1.77 4.69
CA GLY A 22 -1.60 1.54 3.63
C GLY A 22 -1.68 0.14 3.01
N PHE A 23 -2.88 -0.44 2.90
CA PHE A 23 -3.07 -1.80 2.37
C PHE A 23 -2.50 -1.95 0.96
N THR A 24 -1.65 -2.96 0.78
CA THR A 24 -1.06 -3.32 -0.51
C THR A 24 -1.65 -4.59 -1.09
N PHE A 25 -2.45 -5.32 -0.32
CA PHE A 25 -3.16 -6.50 -0.79
C PHE A 25 -4.54 -6.61 -0.12
N PRO A 26 -5.57 -7.10 -0.81
CA PRO A 26 -5.66 -7.25 -2.26
C PRO A 26 -6.03 -5.92 -2.95
N ALA A 27 -5.46 -5.69 -4.12
CA ALA A 27 -5.81 -4.57 -4.99
C ALA A 27 -7.17 -4.80 -5.64
N ASN A 28 -8.00 -3.76 -5.67
CA ASN A 28 -9.32 -3.78 -6.30
C ASN A 28 -9.22 -3.71 -7.85
N ASN A 29 -8.54 -4.67 -8.46
CA ASN A 29 -8.35 -4.73 -9.91
C ASN A 29 -9.67 -5.08 -10.62
N MET A 30 -10.30 -4.07 -11.23
CA MET A 30 -11.63 -4.22 -11.85
C MET A 30 -11.63 -5.06 -13.14
N THR A 31 -10.47 -5.30 -13.77
CA THR A 31 -10.38 -6.10 -15.01
C THR A 31 -10.24 -7.61 -14.75
N VAL A 32 -10.15 -8.02 -13.49
CA VAL A 32 -9.96 -9.41 -13.07
C VAL A 32 -11.15 -9.87 -12.23
N ASN A 33 -11.54 -11.14 -12.30
CA ASN A 33 -12.57 -11.67 -11.42
C ASN A 33 -12.09 -11.64 -9.96
N VAL A 34 -12.91 -11.14 -9.04
CA VAL A 34 -12.54 -10.99 -7.61
C VAL A 34 -12.05 -12.29 -7.00
N LYS A 35 -12.56 -13.46 -7.42
CA LYS A 35 -12.13 -14.79 -6.95
C LYS A 35 -10.67 -15.13 -7.28
N LYS A 36 -10.03 -14.38 -8.17
CA LYS A 36 -8.61 -14.53 -8.51
C LYS A 36 -7.71 -13.52 -7.79
N LEU A 37 -8.30 -12.55 -7.07
CA LEU A 37 -7.61 -11.51 -6.33
C LEU A 37 -7.57 -11.78 -4.81
N VAL A 38 -8.34 -12.76 -4.35
CA VAL A 38 -8.57 -13.06 -2.93
C VAL A 38 -8.04 -14.45 -2.60
N TRP A 39 -7.41 -14.59 -1.44
CA TRP A 39 -6.93 -15.86 -0.92
C TRP A 39 -7.91 -16.45 0.11
N ALA A 40 -8.40 -15.62 1.02
CA ALA A 40 -9.33 -15.99 2.09
C ALA A 40 -10.64 -15.20 1.95
N PRO A 41 -11.52 -15.55 0.99
CA PRO A 41 -12.71 -14.76 0.65
C PRO A 41 -13.76 -14.68 1.77
N GLU A 42 -13.63 -15.43 2.85
CA GLU A 42 -14.56 -15.38 4.00
C GLU A 42 -14.04 -14.44 5.11
N ALA A 43 -12.79 -14.00 5.02
CA ALA A 43 -12.12 -13.14 6.00
C ALA A 43 -11.86 -11.73 5.45
N ASP A 44 -11.56 -10.80 6.35
CA ASP A 44 -10.91 -9.56 5.96
C ASP A 44 -9.41 -9.85 5.84
N GLU A 45 -8.93 -9.98 4.61
CA GLU A 45 -7.53 -10.33 4.28
C GLU A 45 -6.72 -9.12 3.81
N ARG A 46 -7.25 -7.91 4.02
CA ARG A 46 -6.53 -6.70 3.69
C ARG A 46 -5.29 -6.61 4.55
N ASP A 47 -4.15 -6.47 3.90
CA ASP A 47 -2.86 -6.41 4.57
C ASP A 47 -1.90 -5.50 3.82
N ARG A 48 -0.86 -5.08 4.51
CA ARG A 48 0.27 -4.37 3.95
C ARG A 48 1.45 -5.34 3.94
N ILE A 49 1.74 -5.88 2.77
CA ILE A 49 2.77 -6.91 2.59
C ILE A 49 3.93 -6.42 1.72
N ASP A 50 3.81 -5.24 1.14
CA ASP A 50 4.85 -4.59 0.33
C ASP A 50 5.44 -3.40 1.09
N TYR A 51 6.77 -3.35 1.19
CA TYR A 51 7.48 -2.40 2.05
C TYR A 51 8.70 -1.82 1.35
N ILE A 52 9.00 -0.55 1.64
CA ILE A 52 10.28 0.09 1.34
C ILE A 52 10.93 0.45 2.68
N TYR A 53 11.93 -0.32 3.08
CA TYR A 53 12.74 0.00 4.25
C TYR A 53 13.98 0.77 3.84
N PHE A 54 14.31 1.83 4.57
CA PHE A 54 15.53 2.62 4.37
C PHE A 54 16.31 2.74 5.69
N TYR A 55 17.62 2.92 5.59
CA TYR A 55 18.44 3.22 6.75
C TYR A 55 18.49 4.75 6.93
N PRO A 56 18.03 5.31 8.05
CA PRO A 56 18.02 6.76 8.22
C PRO A 56 19.43 7.34 8.27
N SER A 57 19.65 8.40 7.51
CA SER A 57 20.86 9.23 7.58
C SER A 57 20.47 10.71 7.50
N LYS A 58 21.39 11.61 7.85
CA LYS A 58 21.15 13.06 7.71
C LYS A 58 21.07 13.50 6.24
N GLU A 59 21.69 12.73 5.35
CA GLU A 59 21.78 12.99 3.91
C GLU A 59 20.58 12.44 3.14
N LEU A 60 19.93 11.38 3.63
CA LEU A 60 18.78 10.72 2.99
C LEU A 60 17.47 11.07 3.70
N ASN A 61 16.65 11.89 3.07
CA ASN A 61 15.37 12.34 3.63
C ASN A 61 14.22 11.84 2.77
N ILE A 62 13.15 11.38 3.42
CA ILE A 62 11.91 11.03 2.72
C ILE A 62 11.17 12.32 2.36
N GLU A 63 10.73 12.45 1.12
CA GLU A 63 9.96 13.61 0.67
C GLU A 63 8.47 13.31 0.58
N ASN A 64 8.13 12.20 -0.05
CA ASN A 64 6.75 11.79 -0.24
C ASN A 64 6.63 10.27 -0.22
N THR A 65 5.48 9.79 0.24
CA THR A 65 5.09 8.39 0.11
C THR A 65 3.64 8.28 -0.35
N PHE A 66 3.37 7.36 -1.26
CA PHE A 66 2.04 7.09 -1.81
C PHE A 66 1.79 5.60 -1.94
N ILE A 67 0.51 5.21 -1.92
CA ILE A 67 0.05 3.96 -2.49
C ILE A 67 -0.16 4.18 -4.00
N CYS A 68 0.27 3.26 -4.84
CA CYS A 68 -0.01 3.26 -6.27
C CYS A 68 -0.88 2.05 -6.60
N GLY A 69 -2.09 2.28 -7.09
CA GLY A 69 -3.01 1.18 -7.39
C GLY A 69 -4.46 1.60 -7.55
N PRO A 70 -5.33 0.67 -7.97
CA PRO A 70 -6.76 0.93 -8.14
C PRO A 70 -7.39 1.39 -6.83
N LYS A 71 -8.32 2.34 -6.94
CA LYS A 71 -9.16 2.76 -5.80
C LYS A 71 -10.14 1.65 -5.42
N GLY A 72 -10.55 1.66 -4.16
CA GLY A 72 -11.41 0.63 -3.60
C GLY A 72 -10.61 -0.47 -2.92
N THR A 73 -11.33 -1.38 -2.27
CA THR A 73 -10.74 -2.48 -1.54
C THR A 73 -11.61 -3.73 -1.71
N ILE A 74 -11.12 -4.87 -1.25
CA ILE A 74 -11.90 -6.11 -1.22
C ILE A 74 -11.95 -6.59 0.24
N ILE A 75 -13.15 -6.83 0.74
CA ILE A 75 -13.38 -7.33 2.10
C ILE A 75 -14.28 -8.55 1.98
N LYS A 76 -13.84 -9.69 2.52
CA LYS A 76 -14.62 -10.95 2.46
C LYS A 76 -15.10 -11.27 1.04
N GLY A 77 -14.19 -11.21 0.08
CA GLY A 77 -14.49 -11.54 -1.32
C GLY A 77 -15.31 -10.51 -2.09
N GLU A 78 -15.76 -9.43 -1.43
CA GLU A 78 -16.63 -8.42 -2.03
C GLU A 78 -15.89 -7.11 -2.28
N ARG A 79 -16.14 -6.48 -3.43
CA ARG A 79 -15.55 -5.19 -3.79
C ARG A 79 -16.27 -4.07 -3.05
N ILE A 80 -15.52 -3.27 -2.31
CA ILE A 80 -16.04 -2.17 -1.49
C ILE A 80 -15.38 -0.87 -1.94
N GLU A 81 -16.18 0.20 -2.03
CA GLU A 81 -15.63 1.55 -2.18
C GLU A 81 -14.82 1.89 -0.93
N SER A 82 -13.53 2.18 -1.10
CA SER A 82 -12.63 2.38 0.03
C SER A 82 -12.80 3.79 0.58
N ILE A 83 -13.15 3.87 1.87
CA ILE A 83 -13.01 5.09 2.66
C ILE A 83 -11.65 4.97 3.36
N THR A 84 -10.62 5.54 2.75
CA THR A 84 -9.27 5.60 3.31
C THR A 84 -8.72 7.02 3.20
N ASN A 85 -7.89 7.40 4.17
CA ASN A 85 -7.12 8.65 4.11
C ASN A 85 -5.78 8.44 3.37
N ASP A 86 -5.44 7.20 2.98
CA ASP A 86 -4.22 6.89 2.25
C ASP A 86 -4.11 7.74 0.97
N SER A 87 -2.93 8.33 0.76
CA SER A 87 -2.65 9.07 -0.47
C SER A 87 -2.41 8.08 -1.61
N ILE A 88 -3.34 8.03 -2.57
CA ILE A 88 -3.34 7.04 -3.66
C ILE A 88 -3.09 7.71 -5.01
N ILE A 89 -2.07 7.23 -5.72
CA ILE A 89 -1.86 7.47 -7.14
C ILE A 89 -2.66 6.41 -7.92
N PRO A 90 -3.72 6.79 -8.66
CA PRO A 90 -4.52 5.83 -9.42
C PRO A 90 -3.75 5.32 -10.65
N PRO A 91 -4.11 4.14 -11.17
CA PRO A 91 -3.50 3.61 -12.37
C PRO A 91 -3.92 4.41 -13.61
N VAL A 92 -2.99 4.58 -14.55
CA VAL A 92 -3.25 5.26 -15.84
C VAL A 92 -3.87 4.33 -16.89
N SER A 93 -3.81 3.01 -16.67
CA SER A 93 -4.31 1.99 -17.58
C SER A 93 -4.62 0.69 -16.81
N VAL A 94 -4.66 -0.45 -17.51
CA VAL A 94 -4.91 -1.78 -16.94
C VAL A 94 -3.94 -2.04 -15.78
N TRP A 95 -4.49 -2.43 -14.63
CA TRP A 95 -3.70 -2.79 -13.47
C TRP A 95 -3.16 -4.22 -13.63
N PRO A 96 -1.85 -4.45 -13.48
CA PRO A 96 -1.24 -5.71 -13.91
C PRO A 96 -1.22 -6.82 -12.83
N THR A 97 -1.55 -6.49 -11.57
CA THR A 97 -1.39 -7.39 -10.41
C THR A 97 -2.59 -7.27 -9.46
N ASP A 98 -2.65 -8.17 -8.48
CA ASP A 98 -3.46 -8.19 -7.28
C ASP A 98 -2.85 -7.41 -6.11
N HIS A 99 -1.68 -6.77 -6.29
CA HIS A 99 -1.07 -5.88 -5.29
C HIS A 99 -1.21 -4.40 -5.66
N ASN A 100 -1.29 -3.52 -4.66
CA ASN A 100 -0.94 -2.10 -4.81
C ASN A 100 0.56 -1.93 -4.49
N GLY A 101 1.21 -0.95 -5.10
CA GLY A 101 2.61 -0.63 -4.83
C GLY A 101 2.77 0.48 -3.78
N ILE A 102 3.92 0.49 -3.09
CA ILE A 102 4.40 1.66 -2.36
C ILE A 102 5.32 2.46 -3.28
N VAL A 103 5.09 3.76 -3.37
CA VAL A 103 6.01 4.70 -4.03
C VAL A 103 6.56 5.64 -2.96
N ALA A 104 7.88 5.66 -2.79
CA ALA A 104 8.56 6.59 -1.90
C ALA A 104 9.60 7.38 -2.69
N THR A 105 9.59 8.71 -2.52
CA THR A 105 10.63 9.59 -3.10
C THR A 105 11.54 10.06 -1.99
N PHE A 106 12.85 10.00 -2.23
CA PHE A 106 13.85 10.47 -1.30
C PHE A 106 14.68 11.58 -1.95
N THR A 107 15.07 12.57 -1.16
CA THR A 107 16.18 13.43 -1.51
C THR A 107 17.46 12.96 -0.84
N PHE A 108 18.53 13.04 -1.61
CA PHE A 108 19.89 12.81 -1.16
C PHE A 108 20.63 14.14 -1.20
N LYS A 109 21.24 14.53 -0.08
CA LYS A 109 22.03 15.77 0.06
C LYS A 109 23.52 15.48 0.11
#